data_AF-A0A1C1CRA6-F1
#
_entry.id   AF-A0A1C1CRA6-F1
#
_cell.length_a   1.000
_cell.length_b   1.000
_cell.length_c   1.000
_cell.angle_alpha   90.00
_cell.angle_beta   90.00
_cell.angle_gamma   90.00
#
_symmetry.space_group_name_H-M   'P 1'
#
loop_
_entity.id
_entity.type
_entity.pdbx_description
1 polymer ?
#
loop_
_entity_poly.entity_id
_entity_poly.type
_entity_poly.pdbx_seq_one_letter_code
_entity_poly.pdbx_strand_id
1 'polypeptide(L)'
;MVNDVSPAALGKTLTFIYHGDIPESYRKSLVSNTFSHLPLYQKFPITDKFLTTVRGKPMTVDLIDGTTRTTDTVTNKQKWAIMLSNQAALKDPYDMETCRDYAEVISEVDLYFAAEKLEIPALKGIAMDKVSAWFEVELQAGFPFSCDFRTCAIYVLREHREFAKLFIGVCAKYLPVVMNDSALVSLIEELHPMTWNAMMSVQHQWAARLGEAIQDLEKSKEHVSALETRHLQQKSASENFEKILESKVETLSRSLASAEARVDTAEATVRRLEDLQVSLQQQLLAEKVSVLKMEDANKAVQKYKSQSVKPALQKLAEKVEDLERAVACKDQALQQSRSANQKIKDDLRYENEGLRAEIGMMKNAFDLCKSFVNYEHDCPRCRRGWNIRIGHDQYTSISIGCKCCDFKKWYDG
;
A
#
# COMPACT_ATOMS: atom_id res chain seq x y z
N MET A 1 9.55 61.47 24.14
CA MET A 1 10.90 62.06 23.94
C MET A 1 11.45 61.46 22.66
N VAL A 2 11.72 62.27 21.64
CA VAL A 2 12.16 61.81 20.32
C VAL A 2 13.64 61.43 20.39
N ASN A 3 13.95 60.35 21.10
CA ASN A 3 15.30 59.83 21.25
C ASN A 3 15.58 58.73 20.20
N ASP A 4 16.79 58.85 19.66
CA ASP A 4 17.68 57.88 19.05
C ASP A 4 17.12 57.03 17.90
N VAL A 5 17.23 57.56 16.68
CA VAL A 5 17.43 56.72 15.49
C VAL A 5 18.93 56.78 15.21
N SER A 6 19.59 55.63 15.14
CA SER A 6 21.02 55.58 14.83
C SER A 6 21.31 56.15 13.44
N PRO A 7 22.50 56.74 13.18
CA PRO A 7 22.87 57.18 11.83
C PRO A 7 22.73 56.07 10.77
N ALA A 8 22.95 54.81 11.17
CA ALA A 8 22.78 53.64 10.31
C ALA A 8 21.31 53.40 9.94
N ALA A 9 20.39 53.43 10.92
CA ALA A 9 18.96 53.27 10.66
C ALA A 9 18.38 54.44 9.84
N LEU A 10 18.85 55.66 10.05
CA LEU A 10 18.52 56.79 9.17
C LEU A 10 18.98 56.52 7.74
N GLY A 11 20.24 56.14 7.55
CA GLY A 11 20.79 55.82 6.23
C GLY A 11 19.97 54.77 5.51
N LYS A 12 19.67 53.64 6.17
CA LYS A 12 18.80 52.57 5.66
C LYS A 12 17.38 53.06 5.32
N THR A 13 16.79 53.89 6.17
CA THR A 13 15.48 54.49 5.92
C THR A 13 15.49 55.34 4.65
N LEU A 14 16.52 56.17 4.47
CA LEU A 14 16.67 57.00 3.27
C LEU A 14 16.95 56.13 2.04
N THR A 15 17.77 55.07 2.14
CA THR A 15 17.97 54.08 1.06
C THR A 15 16.65 53.47 0.64
N PHE A 16 15.81 53.03 1.58
CA PHE A 16 14.50 52.46 1.26
C PHE A 16 13.56 53.47 0.58
N ILE A 17 13.53 54.73 1.02
CA ILE A 17 12.68 55.78 0.43
C ILE A 17 13.06 56.06 -1.03
N TYR A 18 14.35 56.11 -1.34
CA TYR A 18 14.83 56.47 -2.69
C TYR A 18 15.00 55.28 -3.62
N HIS A 19 15.38 54.11 -3.10
CA HIS A 19 15.82 52.94 -3.88
C HIS A 19 15.28 51.60 -3.34
N GLY A 20 14.21 51.63 -2.53
CA GLY A 20 13.49 50.43 -2.10
C GLY A 20 12.29 50.13 -2.99
N ASP A 21 11.85 48.88 -3.02
CA ASP A 21 10.59 48.51 -3.67
C ASP A 21 9.41 48.91 -2.77
N ILE A 22 8.93 50.14 -2.94
CA ILE A 22 7.75 50.64 -2.23
C ILE A 22 6.52 50.31 -3.06
N PRO A 23 5.60 49.46 -2.58
CA PRO A 23 4.37 49.15 -3.31
C PRO A 23 3.58 50.44 -3.59
N GLU A 24 2.93 50.49 -4.76
CA GLU A 24 2.26 51.70 -5.27
C GLU A 24 1.19 52.25 -4.31
N SER A 25 0.50 51.37 -3.57
CA SER A 25 -0.45 51.74 -2.52
C SER A 25 0.19 52.62 -1.44
N TYR A 26 1.44 52.33 -1.06
CA TYR A 26 2.17 53.08 -0.03
C TYR A 26 2.81 54.35 -0.57
N ARG A 27 3.23 54.40 -1.84
CA ARG A 27 3.71 55.66 -2.44
C ARG A 27 2.64 56.76 -2.34
N LYS A 28 1.37 56.40 -2.53
CA LYS A 28 0.23 57.31 -2.36
C LYS A 28 0.01 57.71 -0.89
N SER A 29 0.12 56.76 0.04
CA SER A 29 0.01 57.05 1.48
C SER A 29 1.14 57.91 2.04
N LEU A 30 2.37 57.73 1.55
CA LEU A 30 3.52 58.58 1.89
C LEU A 30 3.28 60.04 1.51
N VAL A 31 2.50 60.31 0.46
CA VAL A 31 2.10 61.67 0.07
C VAL A 31 0.96 62.19 0.95
N SER A 32 0.01 61.33 1.34
CA SER A 32 -1.22 61.73 2.05
C SER A 32 -1.12 61.80 3.57
N ASN A 33 -0.04 61.33 4.19
CA ASN A 33 0.05 61.25 5.66
C ASN A 33 0.15 62.66 6.30
N THR A 34 -0.48 62.90 7.44
CA THR A 34 -0.51 64.20 8.13
C THR A 34 0.89 64.68 8.54
N PHE A 35 1.82 63.73 8.77
CA PHE A 35 3.23 63.99 9.00
C PHE A 35 4.07 64.03 7.71
N SER A 36 3.55 63.63 6.54
CA SER A 36 4.32 63.66 5.27
C SER A 36 4.82 65.06 4.93
N HIS A 37 4.05 66.08 5.32
CA HIS A 37 4.32 67.48 5.07
C HIS A 37 5.45 68.03 5.94
N LEU A 38 5.75 67.40 7.08
CA LEU A 38 6.85 67.83 7.92
C LEU A 38 8.17 67.50 7.21
N PRO A 39 9.05 68.48 7.00
CA PRO A 39 10.36 68.23 6.42
C PRO A 39 11.19 67.32 7.35
N LEU A 40 12.06 66.48 6.77
CA LEU A 40 12.79 65.43 7.50
C LEU A 40 13.57 65.94 8.72
N TYR A 41 14.05 67.19 8.67
CA TYR A 41 14.73 67.82 9.80
C TYR A 41 13.87 67.94 11.07
N GLN A 42 12.55 68.05 10.92
CA GLN A 42 11.61 68.05 12.05
C GLN A 42 11.29 66.63 12.53
N LYS A 43 11.36 65.64 11.64
CA LYS A 43 11.14 64.21 11.97
C LYS A 43 12.32 63.59 12.70
N PHE A 44 13.54 64.04 12.39
CA PHE A 44 14.78 63.52 12.98
C PHE A 44 15.54 64.61 13.74
N PRO A 45 15.09 65.03 14.94
CA PRO A 45 15.71 66.12 15.69
C PRO A 45 17.16 65.83 16.10
N ILE A 46 17.53 64.56 16.31
CA ILE A 46 18.92 64.18 16.62
C ILE A 46 19.81 64.29 15.39
N THR A 47 19.36 63.81 14.24
CA THR A 47 20.08 64.01 12.98
C THR A 47 20.21 65.49 12.68
N ASP A 48 19.14 66.27 12.88
CA ASP A 48 19.18 67.71 12.70
C ASP A 48 20.20 68.36 13.63
N LYS A 49 20.20 67.98 14.92
CA LYS A 49 21.21 68.39 15.91
C LYS A 49 22.61 67.97 15.50
N PHE A 50 22.82 66.75 15.02
CA PHE A 50 24.12 66.26 14.53
C PHE A 50 24.59 67.09 13.33
N LEU A 51 23.73 67.38 12.36
CA LEU A 51 24.07 68.21 11.20
C LEU A 51 24.48 69.63 11.59
N THR A 52 23.99 70.17 12.72
CA THR A 52 24.49 71.45 13.25
C THR A 52 25.96 71.39 13.66
N THR A 53 26.48 70.21 14.04
CA THR A 53 27.87 70.01 14.46
C THR A 53 28.83 69.77 13.28
N VAL A 54 28.32 69.29 12.14
CA VAL A 54 29.12 69.03 10.93
C VAL A 54 29.46 70.36 10.25
N ARG A 55 30.74 70.71 10.11
CA ARG A 55 31.13 71.91 9.35
C ARG A 55 31.02 71.63 7.85
N GLY A 56 30.07 72.27 7.17
CA GLY A 56 29.88 72.12 5.72
C GLY A 56 30.95 72.87 4.92
N LYS A 57 31.06 74.19 5.14
CA LYS A 57 32.12 75.01 4.55
C LYS A 57 32.54 76.08 5.56
N PRO A 58 33.65 75.86 6.31
CA PRO A 58 34.12 76.84 7.28
C PRO A 58 34.64 78.08 6.55
N MET A 59 34.11 79.24 6.91
CA MET A 59 34.64 80.55 6.55
C MET A 59 35.20 81.19 7.81
N THR A 60 36.48 81.50 7.80
CA THR A 60 37.12 82.26 8.88
C THR A 60 36.95 83.74 8.58
N VAL A 61 36.32 84.47 9.51
CA VAL A 61 36.17 85.92 9.44
C VAL A 61 37.01 86.53 10.54
N ASP A 62 37.83 87.53 10.18
CA ASP A 62 38.60 88.32 11.13
C ASP A 62 37.67 89.32 11.82
N LEU A 63 37.67 89.31 13.15
CA LEU A 63 36.89 90.22 13.98
C LEU A 63 37.70 91.48 14.31
N ILE A 64 37.00 92.57 14.64
CA ILE A 64 37.60 93.90 14.89
C ILE A 64 38.58 93.88 16.08
N ASP A 65 38.42 92.92 17.00
CA ASP A 65 39.29 92.71 18.17
C ASP A 65 40.57 91.90 17.85
N GLY A 66 40.79 91.52 16.59
CA GLY A 66 41.93 90.71 16.16
C GLY A 66 41.76 89.21 16.35
N THR A 67 40.61 88.76 16.89
CA THR A 67 40.28 87.33 16.96
C THR A 67 39.67 86.84 15.65
N THR A 68 39.71 85.54 15.40
CA THR A 68 39.08 84.95 14.22
C THR A 68 37.90 84.08 14.62
N ARG A 69 36.77 84.23 13.91
CA ARG A 69 35.58 83.39 14.11
C ARG A 69 35.37 82.55 12.86
N THR A 70 35.46 81.23 13.01
CA THR A 70 35.05 80.31 11.95
C THR A 70 33.53 80.11 11.99
N THR A 71 32.83 80.58 10.98
CA THR A 71 31.40 80.34 10.78
C THR A 71 31.18 79.33 9.66
N ASP A 72 30.20 78.45 9.80
CA ASP A 72 29.80 77.58 8.70
C ASP A 72 28.89 78.36 7.75
N THR A 73 29.26 78.47 6.47
CA THR A 73 28.42 79.18 5.49
C THR A 73 27.23 78.33 5.04
N VAL A 74 27.22 77.03 5.34
CA VAL A 74 26.15 76.11 4.96
C VAL A 74 25.10 76.04 6.07
N THR A 75 23.88 76.46 5.77
CA THR A 75 22.74 76.35 6.69
C THR A 75 22.35 74.89 6.94
N ASN A 76 21.73 74.59 8.08
CA ASN A 76 21.29 73.21 8.39
C ASN A 76 20.34 72.66 7.31
N LYS A 77 19.45 73.51 6.79
CA LYS A 77 18.55 73.18 5.67
C LYS A 77 19.31 72.76 4.41
N GLN A 78 20.42 73.43 4.09
CA GLN A 78 21.28 73.04 2.96
C GLN A 78 22.02 71.73 3.22
N LYS A 79 22.45 71.45 4.47
CA LYS A 79 23.06 70.16 4.82
C LYS A 79 22.10 69.00 4.62
N TRP A 80 20.83 69.18 5.03
CA TRP A 80 19.76 68.23 4.71
C TRP A 80 19.59 68.03 3.20
N ALA A 81 19.52 69.11 2.42
CA ALA A 81 19.40 69.01 0.96
C ALA A 81 20.57 68.26 0.31
N ILE A 82 21.80 68.53 0.76
CA ILE A 82 23.01 67.81 0.28
C ILE A 82 22.93 66.33 0.66
N MET A 83 22.59 66.00 1.90
CA MET A 83 22.48 64.61 2.36
C MET A 83 21.43 63.83 1.54
N LEU A 84 20.27 64.42 1.28
CA LEU A 84 19.21 63.81 0.48
C LEU A 84 19.61 63.68 -0.99
N SER A 85 20.28 64.68 -1.55
CA SER A 85 20.82 64.63 -2.91
C SER A 85 21.87 63.52 -3.05
N ASN A 86 22.76 63.37 -2.07
CA ASN A 86 23.76 62.31 -2.05
C ASN A 86 23.09 60.94 -1.94
N GLN A 87 22.07 60.79 -1.10
CA GLN A 87 21.33 59.53 -0.99
C GLN A 87 20.62 59.17 -2.30
N ALA A 88 19.95 60.14 -2.94
CA ALA A 88 19.30 59.93 -4.22
C ALA A 88 20.30 59.53 -5.34
N ALA A 89 21.56 59.95 -5.22
CA ALA A 89 22.63 59.60 -6.14
C ALA A 89 23.29 58.23 -5.87
N LEU A 90 23.08 57.62 -4.69
CA LEU A 90 23.51 56.25 -4.43
C LEU A 90 22.80 55.28 -5.38
N LYS A 91 23.47 54.22 -5.81
CA LYS A 91 22.90 53.20 -6.70
C LYS A 91 22.46 51.93 -5.98
N ASP A 92 22.83 51.79 -4.71
CA ASP A 92 22.60 50.57 -3.95
C ASP A 92 21.16 50.55 -3.44
N PRO A 93 20.33 49.58 -3.87
CA PRO A 93 18.98 49.44 -3.37
C PRO A 93 18.98 48.99 -1.91
N TYR A 94 17.82 49.14 -1.26
CA TYR A 94 17.66 48.60 0.09
C TYR A 94 17.74 47.07 0.06
N ASP A 95 18.61 46.51 0.90
CA ASP A 95 18.82 45.07 0.99
C ASP A 95 17.64 44.36 1.69
N MET A 96 17.00 43.47 0.95
CA MET A 96 15.84 42.69 1.37
C MET A 96 16.21 41.28 1.86
N GLU A 97 17.50 40.89 1.81
CA GLU A 97 17.94 39.57 2.25
C GLU A 97 17.78 39.36 3.77
N THR A 98 17.60 38.11 4.20
CA THR A 98 17.56 37.77 5.63
C THR A 98 18.83 38.23 6.34
N CYS A 99 18.71 38.69 7.60
CA CYS A 99 19.87 39.04 8.41
C CYS A 99 20.83 37.85 8.52
N ARG A 100 22.13 38.11 8.41
CA ARG A 100 23.17 37.08 8.42
C ARG A 100 23.73 36.84 9.81
N ASP A 101 23.76 37.88 10.64
CA ASP A 101 24.33 37.83 11.98
C ASP A 101 23.58 38.73 12.99
N TYR A 102 23.99 38.62 14.24
CA TYR A 102 23.44 39.39 15.35
C TYR A 102 23.51 40.92 15.14
N ALA A 103 24.59 41.43 14.54
CA ALA A 103 24.77 42.87 14.35
C ALA A 103 23.77 43.41 13.31
N GLU A 104 23.52 42.64 12.25
CA GLU A 104 22.49 42.96 11.26
C GLU A 104 21.10 42.94 11.90
N VAL A 105 20.79 41.96 12.76
CA VAL A 105 19.51 41.89 13.46
C VAL A 105 19.28 43.12 14.34
N ILE A 106 20.26 43.51 15.16
CA ILE A 106 20.15 44.72 15.99
C ILE A 106 19.97 45.97 15.11
N SER A 107 20.68 46.06 13.99
CA SER A 107 20.51 47.17 13.03
C SER A 107 19.13 47.18 12.37
N GLU A 108 18.53 46.03 12.09
CA GLU A 108 17.16 45.93 11.54
C GLU A 108 16.09 46.21 12.60
N VAL A 109 16.32 45.87 13.87
CA VAL A 109 15.46 46.27 14.99
C VAL A 109 15.47 47.80 15.17
N ASP A 110 16.65 48.44 15.12
CA ASP A 110 16.78 49.90 15.09
C ASP A 110 16.00 50.53 13.91
N LEU A 111 16.07 49.89 12.74
CA LEU A 111 15.33 50.33 11.55
C LEU A 111 13.82 50.17 11.71
N TYR A 112 13.36 49.07 12.30
CA TYR A 112 11.96 48.85 12.63
C TYR A 112 11.40 50.01 13.47
N PHE A 113 12.14 50.44 14.51
CA PHE A 113 11.73 51.59 15.32
C PHE A 113 11.71 52.90 14.54
N ALA A 114 12.70 53.12 13.68
CA ALA A 114 12.73 54.29 12.82
C ALA A 114 11.50 54.30 11.90
N ALA A 115 11.18 53.16 11.28
CA ALA A 115 10.04 52.99 10.40
C ALA A 115 8.70 53.16 11.13
N GLU A 116 8.57 52.62 12.35
CA GLU A 116 7.38 52.80 13.18
C GLU A 116 7.17 54.27 13.57
N LYS A 117 8.22 54.96 14.04
CA LYS A 117 8.16 56.39 14.38
C LYS A 117 7.84 57.28 13.17
N LEU A 118 8.27 56.87 11.98
CA LEU A 118 8.03 57.59 10.73
C LEU A 118 6.73 57.18 10.04
N GLU A 119 6.01 56.20 10.62
CA GLU A 119 4.81 55.61 10.04
C GLU A 119 5.03 55.15 8.60
N ILE A 120 6.06 54.31 8.40
CA ILE A 120 6.37 53.64 7.13
C ILE A 120 6.05 52.14 7.28
N PRO A 121 4.78 51.70 7.13
CA PRO A 121 4.37 50.33 7.43
C PRO A 121 5.08 49.28 6.57
N ALA A 122 5.40 49.60 5.31
CA ALA A 122 6.12 48.69 4.43
C ALA A 122 7.53 48.39 4.96
N LEU A 123 8.28 49.42 5.34
CA LEU A 123 9.62 49.25 5.93
C LEU A 123 9.56 48.57 7.29
N LYS A 124 8.55 48.90 8.10
CA LYS A 124 8.26 48.22 9.37
C LYS A 124 8.09 46.71 9.15
N GLY A 125 7.24 46.32 8.20
CA GLY A 125 7.00 44.91 7.86
C GLY A 125 8.27 44.20 7.36
N ILE A 126 9.01 44.82 6.43
CA ILE A 126 10.24 44.24 5.90
C ILE A 126 11.28 44.01 6.99
N ALA A 127 11.50 45.00 7.88
CA ALA A 127 12.42 44.84 9.00
C ALA A 127 12.00 43.70 9.94
N MET A 128 10.69 43.57 10.23
CA MET A 128 10.17 42.45 11.01
C MET A 128 10.41 41.10 10.34
N ASP A 129 10.19 41.01 9.03
CA ASP A 129 10.36 39.79 8.26
C ASP A 129 11.83 39.35 8.22
N LYS A 130 12.77 40.29 8.01
CA LYS A 130 14.22 40.00 8.01
C LYS A 130 14.68 39.42 9.35
N VAL A 131 14.28 40.03 10.46
CA VAL A 131 14.60 39.57 11.82
C VAL A 131 13.94 38.22 12.13
N SER A 132 12.67 38.06 11.76
CA SER A 132 11.93 36.81 11.98
C SER A 132 12.52 35.66 11.17
N ALA A 133 12.98 35.92 9.94
CA ALA A 133 13.65 34.94 9.11
C ALA A 133 15.00 34.51 9.71
N TRP A 134 15.76 35.42 10.33
CA TRP A 134 16.98 35.03 11.06
C TRP A 134 16.67 34.15 12.27
N PHE A 135 15.64 34.47 13.04
CA PHE A 135 15.17 33.59 14.11
C PHE A 135 14.77 32.20 13.60
N GLU A 136 14.12 32.12 12.43
CA GLU A 136 13.78 30.84 11.79
C GLU A 136 15.03 30.04 11.40
N VAL A 137 16.07 30.67 10.87
CA VAL A 137 17.35 30.03 10.53
C VAL A 137 18.04 29.46 11.78
N GLU A 138 18.09 30.22 12.87
CA GLU A 138 18.68 29.75 14.14
C GLU A 138 17.89 28.59 14.76
N LEU A 139 16.56 28.62 14.68
CA LEU A 139 15.71 27.51 15.15
C LEU A 139 15.85 26.26 14.27
N GLN A 140 16.01 26.44 12.96
CA GLN A 140 16.22 25.35 12.00
C GLN A 140 17.59 24.68 12.19
N ALA A 141 18.63 25.43 12.58
CA ALA A 141 19.94 24.88 12.90
C ALA A 141 19.91 23.85 14.05
N GLY A 142 18.87 23.90 14.88
CA GLY A 142 18.63 22.93 15.95
C GLY A 142 19.27 23.32 17.27
N PHE A 143 19.17 22.42 18.24
CA PHE A 143 19.73 22.60 19.58
C PHE A 143 21.18 22.08 19.64
N PRO A 144 22.13 22.78 20.30
CA PRO A 144 21.96 23.99 21.11
C PRO A 144 21.89 25.28 20.29
N PHE A 145 21.07 26.24 20.74
CA PHE A 145 20.99 27.56 20.13
C PHE A 145 22.22 28.42 20.41
N SER A 146 22.56 29.30 19.46
CA SER A 146 23.63 30.27 19.65
C SER A 146 23.34 31.20 20.85
N CYS A 147 24.41 31.69 21.50
CA CYS A 147 24.28 32.66 22.57
C CYS A 147 23.67 33.98 22.06
N ASP A 148 23.99 34.34 20.83
CA ASP A 148 23.49 35.53 20.16
C ASP A 148 21.98 35.43 19.90
N PHE A 149 21.49 34.27 19.44
CA PHE A 149 20.06 34.01 19.30
C PHE A 149 19.31 34.21 20.60
N ARG A 150 19.79 33.60 21.70
CA ARG A 150 19.13 33.73 23.02
C ARG A 150 19.10 35.17 23.51
N THR A 151 20.24 35.86 23.41
CA THR A 151 20.37 37.27 23.84
C THR A 151 19.43 38.15 23.01
N CYS A 152 19.42 37.95 21.70
CA CYS A 152 18.59 38.70 20.78
C CYS A 152 17.09 38.43 21.00
N ALA A 153 16.69 37.16 21.12
CA ALA A 153 15.30 36.79 21.38
C ALA A 153 14.80 37.42 22.68
N ILE A 154 15.57 37.34 23.77
CA ILE A 154 15.18 37.98 25.05
C ILE A 154 15.02 39.49 24.88
N TYR A 155 15.98 40.16 24.22
CA TYR A 155 15.95 41.60 23.99
C TYR A 155 14.75 42.02 23.11
N VAL A 156 14.65 41.47 21.90
CA VAL A 156 13.66 41.85 20.90
C VAL A 156 12.24 41.54 21.38
N LEU A 157 12.03 40.37 22.00
CA LEU A 157 10.68 39.93 22.35
C LEU A 157 10.12 40.59 23.61
N ARG A 158 10.97 40.95 24.58
CA ARG A 158 10.53 41.69 25.78
C ARG A 158 10.22 43.14 25.46
N GLU A 159 11.05 43.78 24.65
CA GLU A 159 10.87 45.17 24.30
C GLU A 159 9.74 45.35 23.26
N HIS A 160 9.50 44.34 22.39
CA HIS A 160 8.56 44.48 21.26
C HIS A 160 7.55 43.33 21.13
N ARG A 161 6.34 43.58 21.66
CA ARG A 161 5.23 42.63 21.60
C ARG A 161 4.78 42.25 20.19
N GLU A 162 5.00 43.10 19.18
CA GLU A 162 4.64 42.76 17.79
C GLU A 162 5.54 41.64 17.22
N PHE A 163 6.84 41.65 17.55
CA PHE A 163 7.74 40.57 17.20
C PHE A 163 7.36 39.27 17.90
N ALA A 164 6.86 39.34 19.14
CA ALA A 164 6.45 38.16 19.89
C ALA A 164 5.42 37.31 19.12
N LYS A 165 4.45 37.93 18.45
CA LYS A 165 3.44 37.18 17.68
C LYS A 165 4.04 36.41 16.50
N LEU A 166 4.89 37.07 15.69
CA LEU A 166 5.56 36.43 14.57
C LEU A 166 6.51 35.34 15.07
N PHE A 167 7.30 35.64 16.09
CA PHE A 167 8.24 34.72 16.69
C PHE A 167 7.58 33.47 17.26
N ILE A 168 6.44 33.60 17.94
CA ILE A 168 5.66 32.44 18.42
C ILE A 168 5.19 31.57 17.24
N GLY A 169 4.78 32.20 16.14
CA GLY A 169 4.44 31.48 14.91
C GLY A 169 5.61 30.67 14.35
N VAL A 170 6.83 31.23 14.37
CA VAL A 170 8.05 30.50 14.00
C VAL A 170 8.34 29.37 15.00
N CYS A 171 8.27 29.64 16.31
CA CYS A 171 8.48 28.66 17.36
C CYS A 171 7.52 27.46 17.26
N ALA A 172 6.28 27.69 16.84
CA ALA A 172 5.31 26.62 16.64
C ALA A 172 5.74 25.60 15.58
N LYS A 173 6.48 26.02 14.54
CA LYS A 173 7.02 25.11 13.52
C LYS A 173 8.16 24.25 14.06
N TYR A 174 8.99 24.81 14.95
CA TYR A 174 10.20 24.17 15.50
C TYR A 174 10.05 23.79 16.98
N LEU A 175 8.81 23.52 17.42
CA LEU A 175 8.45 23.30 18.81
C LEU A 175 9.32 22.24 19.54
N PRO A 176 9.67 21.08 18.91
CA PRO A 176 10.53 20.09 19.56
C PRO A 176 11.91 20.64 19.96
N VAL A 177 12.47 21.55 19.17
CA VAL A 177 13.77 22.16 19.46
C VAL A 177 13.62 23.25 20.51
N VAL A 178 12.57 24.08 20.39
CA VAL A 178 12.24 25.15 21.35
C VAL A 178 12.08 24.60 22.76
N MET A 179 11.40 23.46 22.92
CA MET A 179 11.20 22.83 24.23
C MET A 179 12.47 22.38 24.94
N ASN A 180 13.56 22.16 24.21
CA ASN A 180 14.84 21.76 24.81
C ASN A 180 15.58 22.93 25.47
N ASP A 181 15.15 24.18 25.23
CA ASP A 181 15.71 25.37 25.87
C ASP A 181 14.75 25.97 26.90
N SER A 182 15.03 25.72 28.18
CA SER A 182 14.18 26.18 29.28
C SER A 182 14.06 27.70 29.39
N ALA A 183 15.08 28.45 28.96
CA ALA A 183 15.06 29.91 29.02
C ALA A 183 14.13 30.47 27.95
N LEU A 184 14.17 29.90 26.74
CA LEU A 184 13.26 30.28 25.66
C LEU A 184 11.81 29.91 25.98
N VAL A 185 11.58 28.71 26.53
CA VAL A 185 10.26 28.29 27.00
C VAL A 185 9.69 29.27 28.03
N SER A 186 10.48 29.60 29.05
CA SER A 186 10.06 30.55 30.10
C SER A 186 9.71 31.93 29.52
N LEU A 187 10.49 32.39 28.52
CA LEU A 187 10.22 33.65 27.82
C LEU A 187 8.90 33.61 27.04
N ILE A 188 8.62 32.52 26.32
CA ILE A 188 7.37 32.39 25.55
C ILE A 188 6.15 32.29 26.49
N GLU A 189 6.28 31.56 27.60
CA GLU A 189 5.27 31.48 28.66
C GLU A 189 4.95 32.84 29.27
N GLU A 190 5.98 33.65 29.54
CA GLU A 190 5.86 35.02 30.05
C GLU A 190 5.11 35.93 29.06
N LEU A 191 5.48 35.87 27.77
CA LEU A 191 4.98 36.79 26.75
C LEU A 191 3.58 36.45 26.25
N HIS A 192 3.23 35.17 26.08
CA HIS A 192 1.93 34.78 25.51
C HIS A 192 1.40 33.43 26.06
N PRO A 193 1.05 33.39 27.37
CA PRO A 193 0.73 32.14 28.07
C PRO A 193 -0.42 31.35 27.44
N MET A 194 -1.46 32.03 26.93
CA MET A 194 -2.59 31.35 26.27
C MET A 194 -2.18 30.61 24.99
N THR A 195 -1.29 31.19 24.19
CA THR A 195 -0.87 30.58 22.92
C THR A 195 0.10 29.45 23.20
N TRP A 196 1.01 29.63 24.16
CA TRP A 196 1.88 28.55 24.61
C TRP A 196 1.07 27.35 25.11
N ASN A 197 0.12 27.56 26.02
CA ASN A 197 -0.73 26.47 26.54
C ASN A 197 -1.53 25.78 25.42
N ALA A 198 -2.02 26.54 24.43
CA ALA A 198 -2.70 25.97 23.27
C ALA A 198 -1.74 25.11 22.42
N MET A 199 -0.54 25.61 22.11
CA MET A 199 0.50 24.88 21.38
C MET A 199 0.88 23.59 22.10
N MET A 200 1.11 23.66 23.41
CA MET A 200 1.43 22.50 24.23
C MET A 200 0.27 21.50 24.24
N SER A 201 -0.99 21.95 24.38
CA SER A 201 -2.15 21.05 24.32
C SER A 201 -2.24 20.30 22.99
N VAL A 202 -2.03 21.00 21.87
CA VAL A 202 -2.00 20.39 20.53
C VAL A 202 -0.85 19.40 20.40
N GLN A 203 0.34 19.75 20.89
CA GLN A 203 1.50 18.86 20.87
C GLN A 203 1.25 17.58 21.67
N HIS A 204 0.68 17.68 22.88
CA HIS A 204 0.38 16.51 23.70
C HIS A 204 -0.65 15.60 23.01
N GLN A 205 -1.70 16.18 22.40
CA GLN A 205 -2.67 15.40 21.63
C GLN A 205 -2.03 14.72 20.43
N TRP A 206 -1.14 15.42 19.72
CA TRP A 206 -0.44 14.87 18.57
C TRP A 206 0.53 13.75 18.97
N ALA A 207 1.29 13.94 20.06
CA ALA A 207 2.17 12.92 20.61
C ALA A 207 1.41 11.66 21.05
N ALA A 208 0.24 11.83 21.69
CA ALA A 208 -0.63 10.71 22.06
C ALA A 208 -1.13 9.94 20.82
N ARG A 209 -1.67 10.65 19.82
CA ARG A 209 -2.14 10.05 18.55
C ARG A 209 -1.01 9.38 17.78
N LEU A 210 0.20 9.96 17.79
CA LEU A 210 1.36 9.37 17.17
C LEU A 210 1.74 8.06 17.87
N GLY A 211 1.70 8.03 19.20
CA GLY A 211 1.91 6.81 19.99
C GLY A 211 0.89 5.71 19.66
N GLU A 212 -0.40 6.06 19.58
CA GLU A 212 -1.47 5.14 19.16
C GLU A 212 -1.24 4.61 17.74
N ALA A 213 -0.93 5.49 16.78
CA ALA A 213 -0.66 5.10 15.40
C ALA A 213 0.55 4.17 15.25
N ILE A 214 1.60 4.37 16.06
CA ILE A 214 2.76 3.49 16.11
C ILE A 214 2.36 2.10 16.63
N GLN A 215 1.59 2.03 17.71
CA GLN A 215 1.11 0.76 18.26
C GLN A 215 0.18 0.01 17.29
N ASP A 216 -0.71 0.73 16.60
CA ASP A 216 -1.60 0.13 15.61
C ASP A 216 -0.83 -0.37 14.37
N LEU A 217 0.23 0.34 13.98
CA LEU A 217 1.14 -0.12 12.94
C LEU A 217 1.87 -1.40 13.34
N GLU A 218 2.32 -1.51 14.59
CA GLU A 218 2.96 -2.73 15.12
C GLU A 218 1.99 -3.91 15.14
N LYS A 219 0.76 -3.73 15.65
CA LYS A 219 -0.29 -4.77 15.61
C LYS A 219 -0.64 -5.20 14.20
N SER A 220 -0.72 -4.25 13.27
CA SER A 220 -0.98 -4.53 11.85
C SER A 220 0.13 -5.36 11.23
N LYS A 221 1.40 -5.04 11.52
CA LYS A 221 2.56 -5.84 11.07
C LYS A 221 2.50 -7.27 11.61
N GLU A 222 2.20 -7.45 12.90
CA GLU A 222 2.04 -8.79 13.49
C GLU A 222 0.91 -9.58 12.82
N HIS A 223 -0.22 -8.92 12.53
CA HIS A 223 -1.35 -9.55 11.84
C HIS A 223 -0.99 -9.98 10.40
N VAL A 224 -0.28 -9.12 9.65
CA VAL A 224 0.20 -9.45 8.31
C VAL A 224 1.16 -10.65 8.35
N SER A 225 2.13 -10.68 9.26
CA SER A 225 3.05 -11.82 9.40
C SER A 225 2.33 -13.13 9.78
N ALA A 226 1.26 -13.05 10.60
CA ALA A 226 0.43 -14.22 10.93
C ALA A 226 -0.35 -14.73 9.71
N LEU A 227 -0.89 -13.81 8.89
CA LEU A 227 -1.60 -14.15 7.64
C LEU A 227 -0.65 -14.77 6.62
N GLU A 228 0.56 -14.22 6.44
CA GLU A 228 1.59 -14.77 5.55
C GLU A 228 1.97 -16.20 5.95
N THR A 229 2.16 -16.44 7.25
CA THR A 229 2.46 -17.78 7.79
C THR A 229 1.31 -18.76 7.51
N ARG A 230 0.06 -18.34 7.75
CA ARG A 230 -1.12 -19.18 7.46
C ARG A 230 -1.25 -19.48 5.96
N HIS A 231 -0.99 -18.49 5.10
CA HIS A 231 -1.03 -18.68 3.65
C HIS A 231 0.00 -19.70 3.17
N LEU A 232 1.24 -19.63 3.67
CA LEU A 232 2.28 -20.63 3.40
C LEU A 232 1.86 -22.05 3.85
N GLN A 233 1.28 -22.17 5.04
CA GLN A 233 0.78 -23.46 5.53
C GLN A 233 -0.34 -23.99 4.63
N GLN A 234 -1.30 -23.15 4.25
CA GLN A 234 -2.41 -23.54 3.37
C GLN A 234 -1.92 -23.96 1.99
N LYS A 235 -0.94 -23.24 1.42
CA LYS A 235 -0.31 -23.60 0.15
C LYS A 235 0.35 -24.98 0.22
N SER A 236 1.17 -25.22 1.24
CA SER A 236 1.80 -26.53 1.45
C SER A 236 0.78 -27.67 1.66
N ALA A 237 -0.33 -27.38 2.36
CA ALA A 237 -1.40 -28.34 2.56
C ALA A 237 -2.14 -28.65 1.24
N SER A 238 -2.35 -27.64 0.39
CA SER A 238 -2.95 -27.79 -0.93
C SER A 238 -2.08 -28.65 -1.85
N GLU A 239 -0.78 -28.36 -1.92
CA GLU A 239 0.19 -29.15 -2.71
C GLU A 239 0.26 -30.61 -2.23
N ASN A 240 0.20 -30.84 -0.92
CA ASN A 240 0.15 -32.20 -0.38
C ASN A 240 -1.17 -32.91 -0.72
N PHE A 241 -2.30 -32.19 -0.67
CA PHE A 241 -3.60 -32.74 -1.02
C PHE A 241 -3.68 -33.11 -2.51
N GLU A 242 -3.12 -32.28 -3.40
CA GLU A 242 -3.01 -32.56 -4.83
C GLU A 242 -2.22 -33.84 -5.10
N LYS A 243 -1.04 -34.01 -4.49
CA LYS A 243 -0.23 -35.24 -4.60
C LYS A 243 -1.00 -36.49 -4.12
N ILE A 244 -1.76 -36.36 -3.03
CA ILE A 244 -2.60 -37.46 -2.53
C ILE A 244 -3.68 -37.80 -3.55
N LEU A 245 -4.33 -36.80 -4.15
CA LEU A 245 -5.35 -37.02 -5.18
C LEU A 245 -4.78 -37.67 -6.43
N GLU A 246 -3.65 -37.19 -6.95
CA GLU A 246 -2.96 -37.79 -8.10
C GLU A 246 -2.65 -39.27 -7.85
N SER A 247 -2.08 -39.60 -6.69
CA SER A 247 -1.76 -40.98 -6.33
C SER A 247 -3.00 -41.88 -6.21
N LYS A 248 -4.13 -41.35 -5.73
CA LYS A 248 -5.40 -42.07 -5.66
C LYS A 248 -5.97 -42.31 -7.06
N VAL A 249 -5.96 -41.30 -7.93
CA VAL A 249 -6.41 -41.43 -9.32
C VAL A 249 -5.59 -42.50 -10.03
N GLU A 250 -4.27 -42.48 -9.93
CA GLU A 250 -3.40 -43.49 -10.54
C GLU A 250 -3.68 -44.91 -10.01
N THR A 251 -3.93 -45.04 -8.71
CA THR A 251 -4.28 -46.33 -8.09
C THR A 251 -5.63 -46.85 -8.57
N LEU A 252 -6.65 -45.99 -8.65
CA LEU A 252 -7.96 -46.34 -9.17
C LEU A 252 -7.91 -46.71 -10.66
N SER A 253 -7.15 -45.97 -11.47
CA SER A 253 -6.95 -46.30 -12.89
C SER A 253 -6.32 -47.67 -13.08
N ARG A 254 -5.31 -48.03 -12.26
CA ARG A 254 -4.71 -49.39 -12.28
C ARG A 254 -5.69 -50.47 -11.84
N SER A 255 -6.50 -50.21 -10.81
CA SER A 255 -7.53 -51.14 -10.34
C SER A 255 -8.59 -51.39 -11.41
N LEU A 256 -9.06 -50.31 -12.07
CA LEU A 256 -10.04 -50.38 -13.14
C LEU A 256 -9.52 -51.20 -14.32
N ALA A 257 -8.31 -50.92 -14.81
CA ALA A 257 -7.69 -51.70 -15.89
C ALA A 257 -7.54 -53.20 -15.53
N SER A 258 -7.22 -53.50 -14.27
CA SER A 258 -7.17 -54.89 -13.79
C SER A 258 -8.55 -55.55 -13.71
N ALA A 259 -9.59 -54.81 -13.33
CA ALA A 259 -10.96 -55.29 -13.32
C ALA A 259 -11.48 -55.56 -14.74
N GLU A 260 -11.22 -54.66 -15.68
CA GLU A 260 -11.56 -54.82 -17.10
C GLU A 260 -10.90 -56.07 -17.70
N ALA A 261 -9.59 -56.27 -17.47
CA ALA A 261 -8.89 -57.46 -17.93
C ALA A 261 -9.46 -58.78 -17.33
N ARG A 262 -9.94 -58.74 -16.08
CA ARG A 262 -10.60 -59.89 -15.44
C ARG A 262 -11.96 -60.17 -16.08
N VAL A 263 -12.74 -59.13 -16.41
CA VAL A 263 -14.01 -59.27 -17.13
C VAL A 263 -13.77 -59.91 -18.50
N ASP A 264 -12.82 -59.39 -19.28
CA ASP A 264 -12.48 -59.94 -20.61
C ASP A 264 -12.07 -61.42 -20.53
N THR A 265 -11.24 -61.77 -19.54
CA THR A 265 -10.80 -63.16 -19.31
C THR A 265 -11.98 -64.06 -18.93
N ALA A 266 -12.89 -63.57 -18.10
CA ALA A 266 -14.04 -64.32 -17.65
C ALA A 266 -15.06 -64.51 -18.79
N GLU A 267 -15.29 -63.49 -19.62
CA GLU A 267 -16.12 -63.62 -20.83
C GLU A 267 -15.54 -64.61 -21.84
N ALA A 268 -14.22 -64.58 -22.08
CA ALA A 268 -13.56 -65.55 -22.96
C ALA A 268 -13.69 -66.98 -22.42
N THR A 269 -13.59 -67.15 -21.10
CA THR A 269 -13.77 -68.45 -20.43
C THR A 269 -15.20 -68.96 -20.56
N VAL A 270 -16.20 -68.09 -20.40
CA VAL A 270 -17.62 -68.44 -20.60
C VAL A 270 -17.87 -68.89 -22.03
N ARG A 271 -17.43 -68.12 -23.03
CA ARG A 271 -17.61 -68.48 -24.45
C ARG A 271 -17.00 -69.86 -24.76
N ARG A 272 -15.79 -70.12 -24.27
CA ARG A 272 -15.10 -71.41 -24.47
C ARG A 272 -15.86 -72.59 -23.82
N LEU A 273 -16.46 -72.37 -22.66
CA LEU A 273 -17.27 -73.39 -21.98
C LEU A 273 -18.58 -73.64 -22.71
N GLU A 274 -19.23 -72.59 -23.23
CA GLU A 274 -20.45 -72.71 -24.04
C GLU A 274 -20.18 -73.51 -25.33
N ASP A 275 -19.10 -73.22 -26.06
CA ASP A 275 -18.71 -73.96 -27.26
C ASP A 275 -18.41 -75.45 -26.97
N LEU A 276 -17.69 -75.73 -25.87
CA LEU A 276 -17.40 -77.09 -25.43
C LEU A 276 -18.67 -77.84 -25.01
N GLN A 277 -19.59 -77.18 -24.32
CA GLN A 277 -20.86 -77.76 -23.90
C GLN A 277 -21.70 -78.17 -25.11
N VAL A 278 -21.80 -77.30 -26.12
CA VAL A 278 -22.49 -77.60 -27.38
C VAL A 278 -21.84 -78.79 -28.09
N SER A 279 -20.51 -78.83 -28.19
CA SER A 279 -19.78 -79.94 -28.82
C SER A 279 -20.02 -81.28 -28.10
N LEU A 280 -19.97 -81.28 -26.76
CA LEU A 280 -20.23 -82.48 -25.96
C LEU A 280 -21.68 -82.94 -26.04
N GLN A 281 -22.64 -82.01 -26.04
CA GLN A 281 -24.06 -82.35 -26.24
C GLN A 281 -24.30 -82.99 -27.61
N GLN A 282 -23.65 -82.49 -28.66
CA GLN A 282 -23.72 -83.11 -29.99
C GLN A 282 -23.08 -84.51 -30.01
N GLN A 283 -21.94 -84.69 -29.36
CA GLN A 283 -21.29 -86.00 -29.23
C GLN A 283 -22.16 -86.99 -28.45
N LEU A 284 -22.74 -86.57 -27.32
CA LEU A 284 -23.65 -87.38 -26.53
C LEU A 284 -24.89 -87.77 -27.34
N LEU A 285 -25.48 -86.85 -28.11
CA LEU A 285 -26.62 -87.12 -28.97
C LEU A 285 -26.25 -88.13 -30.08
N ALA A 286 -25.09 -87.95 -30.71
CA ALA A 286 -24.59 -88.87 -31.73
C ALA A 286 -24.36 -90.28 -31.17
N GLU A 287 -23.78 -90.38 -29.97
CA GLU A 287 -23.52 -91.67 -29.31
C GLU A 287 -24.83 -92.33 -28.86
N LYS A 288 -25.80 -91.57 -28.32
CA LYS A 288 -27.14 -92.08 -28.01
C LYS A 288 -27.88 -92.58 -29.25
N VAL A 289 -27.76 -91.89 -30.39
CA VAL A 289 -28.29 -92.36 -31.68
C VAL A 289 -27.59 -93.63 -32.15
N SER A 290 -26.27 -93.73 -31.95
CA SER A 290 -25.48 -94.93 -32.28
C SER A 290 -25.92 -96.14 -31.43
N VAL A 291 -26.11 -95.94 -30.12
CA VAL A 291 -26.65 -96.96 -29.21
C VAL A 291 -28.02 -97.43 -29.70
N LEU A 292 -28.95 -96.50 -29.95
CA LEU A 292 -30.30 -96.83 -30.43
C LEU A 292 -30.27 -97.60 -31.76
N LYS A 293 -29.43 -97.18 -32.72
CA LYS A 293 -29.23 -97.91 -33.98
C LYS A 293 -28.67 -99.32 -33.75
N MET A 294 -27.73 -99.51 -32.82
CA MET A 294 -27.19 -100.82 -32.48
C MET A 294 -28.19 -101.68 -31.71
N GLU A 295 -29.02 -101.10 -30.84
CA GLU A 295 -30.11 -101.78 -30.16
C GLU A 295 -31.19 -102.23 -31.16
N ASP A 296 -31.56 -101.38 -32.11
CA ASP A 296 -32.50 -101.71 -33.18
C ASP A 296 -31.92 -102.76 -34.13
N ALA A 297 -30.63 -102.65 -34.50
CA ALA A 297 -29.92 -103.68 -35.25
C ALA A 297 -29.86 -105.00 -34.47
N ASN A 298 -29.62 -104.96 -33.15
CA ASN A 298 -29.64 -106.15 -32.31
C ASN A 298 -31.05 -106.75 -32.18
N LYS A 299 -32.10 -105.93 -32.09
CA LYS A 299 -33.48 -106.42 -32.13
C LYS A 299 -33.81 -107.07 -33.47
N ALA A 300 -33.28 -106.54 -34.58
CA ALA A 300 -33.42 -107.15 -35.91
C ALA A 300 -32.61 -108.45 -36.06
N VAL A 301 -31.40 -108.51 -35.50
CA VAL A 301 -30.50 -109.68 -35.54
C VAL A 301 -30.90 -110.75 -34.53
N GLN A 302 -31.61 -110.43 -33.44
CA GLN A 302 -32.14 -111.43 -32.50
C GLN A 302 -33.21 -112.35 -33.12
N LYS A 303 -33.66 -112.10 -34.36
CA LYS A 303 -34.40 -113.09 -35.17
C LYS A 303 -33.53 -114.19 -35.78
N TYR A 304 -32.20 -114.03 -35.84
CA TYR A 304 -31.26 -115.02 -36.39
C TYR A 304 -29.95 -115.08 -35.58
N LYS A 305 -29.83 -116.10 -34.72
CA LYS A 305 -28.60 -116.65 -34.09
C LYS A 305 -27.53 -115.65 -33.61
N SER A 306 -27.57 -115.41 -32.28
CA SER A 306 -26.43 -115.41 -31.34
C SER A 306 -25.02 -115.22 -31.91
N GLN A 307 -24.58 -113.98 -32.06
CA GLN A 307 -23.16 -113.62 -32.03
C GLN A 307 -22.90 -112.47 -31.05
N SER A 308 -21.73 -112.54 -30.41
CA SER A 308 -21.32 -111.81 -29.21
C SER A 308 -21.08 -110.32 -29.44
N VAL A 309 -22.12 -109.48 -29.31
CA VAL A 309 -22.01 -108.00 -29.33
C VAL A 309 -21.95 -107.39 -27.91
N LYS A 310 -22.01 -108.20 -26.85
CA LYS A 310 -21.93 -107.73 -25.45
C LYS A 310 -20.72 -106.83 -25.14
N PRO A 311 -19.48 -107.08 -25.63
CA PRO A 311 -18.34 -106.22 -25.31
C PRO A 311 -18.41 -104.83 -25.94
N ALA A 312 -18.98 -104.73 -27.14
CA ALA A 312 -19.09 -103.46 -27.86
C ALA A 312 -20.12 -102.53 -27.22
N LEU A 313 -21.28 -103.06 -26.83
CA LEU A 313 -22.30 -102.33 -26.08
C LEU A 313 -21.79 -101.88 -24.70
N GLN A 314 -21.02 -102.74 -24.01
CA GLN A 314 -20.48 -102.42 -22.68
C GLN A 314 -19.45 -101.28 -22.76
N LYS A 315 -18.52 -101.32 -23.72
CA LYS A 315 -17.58 -100.20 -23.98
C LYS A 315 -18.29 -98.91 -24.37
N LEU A 316 -19.43 -99.00 -25.07
CA LEU A 316 -20.21 -97.83 -25.47
C LEU A 316 -20.98 -97.24 -24.27
N ALA A 317 -21.52 -98.09 -23.40
CA ALA A 317 -22.16 -97.67 -22.16
C ALA A 317 -21.16 -96.98 -21.21
N GLU A 318 -19.95 -97.53 -21.06
CA GLU A 318 -18.86 -96.89 -20.30
C GLU A 318 -18.52 -95.51 -20.87
N LYS A 319 -18.43 -95.38 -22.22
CA LYS A 319 -18.23 -94.08 -22.87
C LYS A 319 -19.38 -93.10 -22.61
N VAL A 320 -20.63 -93.55 -22.62
CA VAL A 320 -21.78 -92.70 -22.31
C VAL A 320 -21.71 -92.23 -20.86
N GLU A 321 -21.38 -93.11 -19.92
CA GLU A 321 -21.25 -92.76 -18.49
C GLU A 321 -20.06 -91.80 -18.23
N ASP A 322 -18.93 -92.00 -18.92
CA ASP A 322 -17.79 -91.07 -18.90
C ASP A 322 -18.17 -89.71 -19.48
N LEU A 323 -18.91 -89.68 -20.59
CA LEU A 323 -19.41 -88.44 -21.21
C LEU A 323 -20.44 -87.73 -20.32
N GLU A 324 -21.35 -88.46 -19.66
CA GLU A 324 -22.30 -87.90 -18.71
C GLU A 324 -21.58 -87.28 -17.50
N ARG A 325 -20.56 -87.96 -16.96
CA ARG A 325 -19.70 -87.40 -15.91
C ARG A 325 -18.94 -86.17 -16.40
N ALA A 326 -18.43 -86.18 -17.63
CA ALA A 326 -17.74 -85.04 -18.21
C ALA A 326 -18.67 -83.83 -18.39
N VAL A 327 -19.90 -84.05 -18.90
CA VAL A 327 -20.93 -83.00 -19.04
C VAL A 327 -21.30 -82.43 -17.67
N ALA A 328 -21.57 -83.28 -16.67
CA ALA A 328 -21.91 -82.83 -15.32
C ALA A 328 -20.78 -82.00 -14.67
N CYS A 329 -19.53 -82.44 -14.80
CA CYS A 329 -18.36 -81.71 -14.30
C CYS A 329 -18.21 -80.35 -14.99
N LYS A 330 -18.49 -80.26 -16.29
CA LYS A 330 -18.43 -79.00 -17.05
C LYS A 330 -19.61 -78.07 -16.75
N ASP A 331 -20.81 -78.59 -16.55
CA ASP A 331 -21.96 -77.81 -16.09
C ASP A 331 -21.69 -77.20 -14.71
N GLN A 332 -21.04 -77.96 -13.80
CA GLN A 332 -20.60 -77.44 -12.51
C GLN A 332 -19.55 -76.33 -12.67
N ALA A 333 -18.57 -76.50 -13.55
CA ALA A 333 -17.58 -75.47 -13.86
C ALA A 333 -18.20 -74.21 -14.49
N LEU A 334 -19.21 -74.38 -15.36
CA LEU A 334 -19.98 -73.28 -15.94
C LEU A 334 -20.76 -72.52 -14.86
N GLN A 335 -21.41 -73.22 -13.94
CA GLN A 335 -22.10 -72.61 -12.81
C GLN A 335 -21.12 -71.81 -11.93
N GLN A 336 -19.97 -72.39 -11.58
CA GLN A 336 -18.93 -71.68 -10.81
C GLN A 336 -18.41 -70.43 -11.53
N SER A 337 -18.18 -70.52 -12.85
CA SER A 337 -17.77 -69.38 -13.67
C SER A 337 -18.84 -68.28 -13.72
N ARG A 338 -20.12 -68.65 -13.87
CA ARG A 338 -21.25 -67.71 -13.81
C ARG A 338 -21.36 -67.05 -12.45
N SER A 339 -21.18 -67.79 -11.35
CA SER A 339 -21.15 -67.24 -9.99
C SER A 339 -19.99 -66.27 -9.78
N ALA A 340 -18.79 -66.59 -10.29
CA ALA A 340 -17.63 -65.70 -10.23
C ALA A 340 -17.86 -64.41 -11.03
N ASN A 341 -18.41 -64.52 -12.24
CA ASN A 341 -18.80 -63.36 -13.06
C ASN A 341 -19.86 -62.49 -12.38
N GLN A 342 -20.85 -63.10 -11.74
CA GLN A 342 -21.88 -62.36 -11.01
C GLN A 342 -21.28 -61.58 -9.85
N LYS A 343 -20.35 -62.19 -9.10
CA LYS A 343 -19.62 -61.51 -8.02
C LYS A 343 -18.83 -60.31 -8.53
N ILE A 344 -18.10 -60.45 -9.65
CA ILE A 344 -17.37 -59.33 -10.27
C ILE A 344 -18.32 -58.20 -10.68
N LYS A 345 -19.48 -58.52 -11.25
CA LYS A 345 -20.51 -57.53 -11.60
C LYS A 345 -21.07 -56.81 -10.37
N ASP A 346 -21.25 -57.52 -9.26
CA ASP A 346 -21.72 -56.94 -8.01
C ASP A 346 -20.67 -56.00 -7.40
N ASP A 347 -19.39 -56.40 -7.41
CA ASP A 347 -18.26 -55.56 -6.97
C ASP A 347 -18.15 -54.28 -7.82
N LEU A 348 -18.24 -54.40 -9.15
CA LEU A 348 -18.24 -53.24 -10.07
C LEU A 348 -19.44 -52.32 -9.85
N ARG A 349 -20.61 -52.86 -9.52
CA ARG A 349 -21.80 -52.06 -9.19
C ARG A 349 -21.57 -51.25 -7.92
N TYR A 350 -21.01 -51.87 -6.88
CA TYR A 350 -20.68 -51.21 -5.62
C TYR A 350 -19.63 -50.11 -5.80
N GLU A 351 -18.56 -50.36 -6.56
CA GLU A 351 -17.55 -49.33 -6.88
C GLU A 351 -18.17 -48.17 -7.67
N ASN A 352 -19.05 -48.45 -8.64
CA ASN A 352 -19.73 -47.41 -9.42
C ASN A 352 -20.68 -46.56 -8.55
N GLU A 353 -21.38 -47.17 -7.59
CA GLU A 353 -22.17 -46.44 -6.59
C GLU A 353 -21.28 -45.54 -5.72
N GLY A 354 -20.12 -46.02 -5.28
CA GLY A 354 -19.12 -45.23 -4.56
C GLY A 354 -18.62 -44.03 -5.37
N LEU A 355 -18.25 -44.25 -6.64
CA LEU A 355 -17.83 -43.19 -7.56
C LEU A 355 -18.94 -42.17 -7.81
N ARG A 356 -20.20 -42.60 -7.93
CA ARG A 356 -21.34 -41.68 -8.05
C ARG A 356 -21.51 -40.81 -6.80
N ALA A 357 -21.31 -41.39 -5.61
CA ALA A 357 -21.35 -40.63 -4.37
C ALA A 357 -20.24 -39.58 -4.31
N GLU A 358 -19.01 -39.93 -4.69
CA GLU A 358 -17.89 -38.99 -4.78
C GLU A 358 -18.12 -37.86 -5.79
N ILE A 359 -18.60 -38.19 -7.00
CA ILE A 359 -18.99 -37.20 -8.01
C ILE A 359 -20.09 -36.27 -7.45
N GLY A 360 -21.04 -36.81 -6.70
CA GLY A 360 -22.08 -36.03 -6.02
C GLY A 360 -21.50 -35.05 -5.01
N MET A 361 -20.53 -35.48 -4.18
CA MET A 361 -19.83 -34.62 -3.24
C MET A 361 -19.03 -33.52 -3.94
N MET A 362 -18.30 -33.84 -5.01
CA MET A 362 -17.56 -32.84 -5.79
C MET A 362 -18.49 -31.81 -6.43
N LYS A 363 -19.63 -32.25 -6.98
CA LYS A 363 -20.66 -31.34 -7.51
C LYS A 363 -21.20 -30.41 -6.43
N ASN A 364 -21.52 -30.92 -5.25
CA ASN A 364 -21.97 -30.10 -4.13
C ASN A 364 -20.91 -29.08 -3.70
N ALA A 365 -19.63 -29.48 -3.62
CA ALA A 365 -18.52 -28.57 -3.31
C ALA A 365 -18.38 -27.46 -4.37
N PHE A 366 -18.53 -27.81 -5.65
CA PHE A 366 -18.52 -26.85 -6.74
C PHE A 366 -19.72 -25.89 -6.69
N ASP A 367 -20.91 -26.38 -6.36
CA ASP A 367 -22.11 -25.54 -6.20
C ASP A 367 -22.00 -24.58 -5.00
N LEU A 368 -21.36 -25.00 -3.90
CA LEU A 368 -21.03 -24.13 -2.77
C LEU A 368 -20.02 -23.05 -3.17
N CYS A 369 -18.95 -23.40 -3.87
CA CYS A 369 -18.00 -22.44 -4.43
C CYS A 369 -18.70 -21.43 -5.35
N LYS A 370 -19.59 -21.91 -6.22
CA LYS A 370 -20.39 -21.05 -7.10
C LYS A 370 -21.32 -20.12 -6.33
N SER A 371 -21.92 -20.59 -5.24
CA SER A 371 -22.77 -19.78 -4.37
C SER A 371 -21.96 -18.70 -3.67
N PHE A 372 -20.77 -19.03 -3.17
CA PHE A 372 -19.84 -18.09 -2.54
C PHE A 372 -19.42 -16.97 -3.51
N VAL A 373 -18.97 -17.33 -4.71
CA VAL A 373 -18.56 -16.35 -5.74
C VAL A 373 -19.72 -15.43 -6.15
N ASN A 374 -20.95 -15.94 -6.21
CA ASN A 374 -22.13 -15.13 -6.50
C ASN A 374 -22.59 -14.26 -5.32
N TYR A 375 -22.37 -14.72 -4.08
CA TYR A 375 -22.68 -13.93 -2.89
C TYR A 375 -21.76 -12.71 -2.77
N GLU A 376 -20.47 -12.88 -3.09
CA GLU A 376 -19.52 -11.79 -2.93
C GLU A 376 -19.85 -10.60 -3.84
N HIS A 377 -20.07 -10.75 -5.15
CA HIS A 377 -20.44 -9.62 -6.03
C HIS A 377 -21.10 -10.03 -7.35
N ASP A 378 -21.88 -9.15 -7.99
CA ASP A 378 -22.24 -9.24 -9.42
C ASP A 378 -21.01 -9.06 -10.32
N CYS A 379 -21.09 -9.50 -11.59
CA CYS A 379 -20.05 -9.18 -12.57
C CYS A 379 -19.88 -7.65 -12.68
N PRO A 380 -18.69 -7.08 -12.45
CA PRO A 380 -18.50 -5.62 -12.46
C PRO A 380 -18.77 -4.99 -13.83
N ARG A 381 -18.70 -5.76 -14.91
CA ARG A 381 -18.91 -5.28 -16.28
C ARG A 381 -20.38 -5.31 -16.72
N CYS A 382 -21.11 -6.39 -16.45
CA CYS A 382 -22.49 -6.55 -16.94
C CYS A 382 -23.57 -6.58 -15.85
N ARG A 383 -23.16 -6.56 -14.57
CA ARG A 383 -24.03 -6.64 -13.37
C ARG A 383 -25.00 -7.83 -13.35
N ARG A 384 -24.68 -8.90 -14.07
CA ARG A 384 -25.40 -10.18 -13.98
C ARG A 384 -24.62 -11.11 -13.06
N GLY A 385 -25.33 -12.04 -12.41
CA GLY A 385 -24.71 -13.10 -11.62
C GLY A 385 -23.67 -13.91 -12.42
N TRP A 386 -22.65 -14.41 -11.73
CA TRP A 386 -21.60 -15.21 -12.34
C TRP A 386 -22.15 -16.57 -12.79
N ASN A 387 -22.12 -16.81 -14.09
CA ASN A 387 -22.14 -18.18 -14.62
C ASN A 387 -20.70 -18.62 -14.83
N ILE A 388 -20.13 -19.22 -13.78
CA ILE A 388 -18.74 -19.65 -13.68
C ILE A 388 -18.44 -20.72 -14.75
N ARG A 389 -17.43 -20.47 -15.57
CA ARG A 389 -16.67 -21.51 -16.27
C ARG A 389 -15.28 -21.53 -15.65
N ILE A 390 -14.80 -22.69 -15.21
CA ILE A 390 -13.39 -22.88 -14.90
C ILE A 390 -12.66 -23.00 -16.23
N GLY A 391 -11.85 -22.01 -16.57
CA GLY A 391 -10.84 -22.13 -17.61
C GLY A 391 -9.53 -22.61 -16.99
N HIS A 392 -9.01 -23.75 -17.46
CA HIS A 392 -7.65 -24.19 -17.18
C HIS A 392 -6.75 -23.73 -18.33
N ASP A 393 -6.14 -22.56 -18.18
CA ASP A 393 -5.07 -22.12 -19.06
C ASP A 393 -3.76 -22.22 -18.25
N GLN A 394 -2.97 -23.27 -18.49
CA GLN A 394 -1.63 -23.51 -17.92
C GLN A 394 -1.54 -23.49 -16.36
N TYR A 395 -1.79 -24.67 -15.78
CA TYR A 395 -1.37 -25.22 -14.46
C TYR A 395 -1.20 -24.40 -13.17
N THR A 396 -1.51 -23.11 -13.04
CA THR A 396 -1.40 -22.44 -11.71
C THR A 396 -2.50 -21.43 -11.37
N SER A 397 -3.53 -21.28 -12.20
CA SER A 397 -4.64 -20.37 -11.87
C SER A 397 -5.98 -20.86 -12.38
N ILE A 398 -7.02 -20.60 -11.58
CA ILE A 398 -8.41 -20.81 -11.97
C ILE A 398 -8.95 -19.45 -12.41
N SER A 399 -9.30 -19.33 -13.69
CA SER A 399 -10.04 -18.16 -14.17
C SER A 399 -11.54 -18.36 -14.00
N ILE A 400 -12.23 -17.35 -13.47
CA ILE A 400 -13.68 -17.28 -13.43
C ILE A 400 -14.13 -16.24 -14.47
N GLY A 401 -14.72 -16.72 -15.56
CA GLY A 401 -15.28 -15.89 -16.63
C GLY A 401 -16.78 -15.64 -16.47
N CYS A 402 -17.23 -14.44 -16.84
CA CYS A 402 -18.65 -14.18 -17.06
C CYS A 402 -19.12 -14.86 -18.36
N LYS A 403 -20.32 -15.47 -18.38
CA LYS A 403 -20.92 -16.03 -19.61
C LYS A 403 -21.53 -14.96 -20.53
N CYS A 404 -21.89 -13.79 -19.99
CA CYS A 404 -22.60 -12.74 -20.72
C CYS A 404 -21.69 -11.65 -21.30
N CYS A 405 -20.42 -11.61 -20.91
CA CYS A 405 -19.42 -10.66 -21.40
C CYS A 405 -18.02 -11.23 -21.21
N ASP A 406 -17.02 -10.60 -21.84
CA ASP A 406 -15.65 -11.15 -21.85
C ASP A 406 -14.86 -10.89 -20.56
N PHE A 407 -15.54 -10.46 -19.48
CA PHE A 407 -14.88 -10.18 -18.21
C PHE A 407 -14.43 -11.48 -17.52
N LYS A 408 -13.14 -11.56 -17.17
CA LYS A 408 -12.53 -12.65 -16.40
C LYS A 408 -11.92 -12.09 -15.12
N LYS A 409 -12.12 -12.77 -14.00
CA LYS A 409 -11.40 -12.52 -12.75
C LYS A 409 -10.49 -13.73 -12.49
N TRP A 410 -9.20 -13.46 -12.31
CA TRP A 410 -8.20 -14.49 -12.02
C TRP A 410 -8.10 -14.65 -10.51
N TYR A 411 -8.10 -15.90 -10.06
CA TYR A 411 -7.69 -16.26 -8.72
C TYR A 411 -6.33 -16.94 -8.88
N ASP A 412 -5.28 -16.21 -8.51
CA ASP A 412 -3.94 -16.77 -8.43
C ASP A 412 -3.91 -17.71 -7.22
N GLY A 413 -3.46 -18.95 -7.45
CA GLY A 413 -3.27 -19.97 -6.41
C GLY A 413 -1.91 -19.86 -5.73
#